data_AF-A0A1A7BVF4-F1
#
_entry.id   AF-A0A1A7BVF4-F1
#
_cell.length_a   1.000
_cell.length_b   1.000
_cell.length_c   1.000
_cell.angle_alpha   90.00
_cell.angle_beta   90.00
_cell.angle_gamma   90.00
#
_symmetry.space_group_name_H-M   'P 1'
#
loop_
_entity.id
_entity.type
_entity.pdbx_description
1 polymer ?
#
loop_
_entity_poly.entity_id
_entity_poly.type
_entity_poly.pdbx_seq_one_letter_code
_entity_poly.pdbx_strand_id
1 'polypeptide(L)'
;MTVLSHTHPLVIALEAQLLPLFQQALPRLNAAAPNVLASVFAFSTGSDSAFLRYHFGISCLLDDVPDDQPEEVALLVSAAGLDGAVRLEASVAWGQPSGLREAHADLPEASLAALAEALPGLLAALRQALERGRPACAV
;
A
#
# COMPACT_ATOMS: atom_id res chain seq x y z
N MET A 1 -16.97 -10.62 -20.08
CA MET A 1 -17.86 -9.88 -19.16
C MET A 1 -17.03 -9.45 -17.97
N THR A 2 -16.57 -8.21 -17.97
CA THR A 2 -15.71 -7.59 -16.95
C THR A 2 -16.56 -7.25 -15.73
N VAL A 3 -16.59 -8.14 -14.74
CA VAL A 3 -17.07 -7.76 -13.41
C VAL A 3 -16.01 -6.85 -12.81
N LEU A 4 -16.35 -5.56 -12.81
CA LEU A 4 -15.56 -4.44 -12.30
C LEU A 4 -15.04 -4.78 -10.90
N SER A 5 -13.72 -4.77 -10.73
CA SER A 5 -12.98 -4.96 -9.48
C SER A 5 -13.59 -4.23 -8.27
N HIS A 6 -14.13 -3.05 -8.52
CA HIS A 6 -14.71 -2.14 -7.53
C HIS A 6 -16.12 -2.52 -7.08
N THR A 7 -16.75 -3.56 -7.63
CA THR A 7 -18.09 -4.01 -7.20
C THR A 7 -18.06 -5.16 -6.20
N HIS A 8 -16.89 -5.77 -5.96
CA HIS A 8 -16.79 -6.84 -4.97
C HIS A 8 -17.05 -6.27 -3.56
N PRO A 9 -17.96 -6.87 -2.75
CA PRO A 9 -18.34 -6.33 -1.44
C PRO A 9 -17.15 -6.05 -0.51
N LEU A 10 -16.13 -6.92 -0.55
CA LEU A 10 -14.90 -6.71 0.22
C LEU A 10 -14.08 -5.50 -0.27
N VAL A 11 -13.99 -5.28 -1.59
CA VAL A 11 -13.25 -4.14 -2.15
C VAL A 11 -13.94 -2.84 -1.75
N ILE A 12 -15.27 -2.81 -1.84
CA ILE A 12 -16.08 -1.68 -1.37
C ILE A 12 -15.83 -1.43 0.13
N ALA A 13 -15.83 -2.48 0.95
CA ALA A 13 -15.59 -2.35 2.39
C ALA A 13 -14.15 -1.87 2.70
N LEU A 14 -13.15 -2.37 1.98
CA LEU A 14 -11.76 -1.94 2.09
C LEU A 14 -11.61 -0.46 1.74
N GLU A 15 -12.10 -0.04 0.57
CA GLU A 15 -12.04 1.36 0.14
C GLU A 15 -12.78 2.26 1.14
N ALA A 16 -13.99 1.89 1.56
CA ALA A 16 -14.79 2.69 2.49
C ALA A 16 -14.10 2.90 3.86
N GLN A 17 -13.35 1.90 4.35
CA GLN A 17 -12.65 2.00 5.63
C GLN A 17 -11.27 2.66 5.52
N LEU A 18 -10.51 2.35 4.47
CA LEU A 18 -9.12 2.77 4.33
C LEU A 18 -8.98 4.13 3.67
N LEU A 19 -9.84 4.48 2.72
CA LEU A 19 -9.74 5.76 1.99
C LEU A 19 -9.76 6.97 2.94
N PRO A 20 -10.66 7.09 3.92
CA PRO A 20 -10.64 8.21 4.85
C PRO A 20 -9.36 8.26 5.69
N LEU A 21 -8.83 7.10 6.09
CA LEU A 21 -7.61 6.99 6.88
C LEU A 21 -6.38 7.42 6.08
N PHE A 22 -6.29 6.98 4.82
CA PHE A 22 -5.20 7.37 3.94
C PHE A 22 -5.26 8.87 3.59
N GLN A 23 -6.45 9.39 3.28
CA GLN A 23 -6.65 10.82 3.05
C GLN A 23 -6.27 11.68 4.26
N GLN A 24 -6.54 11.21 5.49
CA GLN A 24 -6.09 11.88 6.71
C GLN A 24 -4.58 11.76 6.97
N ALA A 25 -3.94 10.70 6.46
CA ALA A 25 -2.51 10.51 6.58
C ALA A 25 -1.70 11.38 5.59
N LEU A 26 -2.23 11.64 4.39
CA LEU A 26 -1.53 12.40 3.34
C LEU A 26 -0.95 13.74 3.83
N PRO A 27 -1.69 14.63 4.52
CA PRO A 27 -1.12 15.89 5.01
C PRO A 27 0.06 15.68 5.97
N ARG A 28 0.02 14.61 6.77
CA ARG A 28 1.11 14.29 7.72
C ARG A 28 2.35 13.78 7.00
N LEU A 29 2.15 12.98 5.94
CA LEU A 29 3.25 12.49 5.10
C LEU A 29 3.91 13.65 4.34
N ASN A 30 3.11 14.53 3.72
CA ASN A 30 3.60 15.72 3.04
C ASN A 30 4.31 16.70 3.99
N ALA A 31 3.86 16.81 5.24
CA ALA A 31 4.54 17.63 6.24
C ALA A 31 5.89 17.04 6.68
N ALA A 32 6.01 15.71 6.75
CA ALA A 32 7.25 15.03 7.11
C ALA A 32 8.28 15.04 5.97
N ALA A 33 7.82 14.97 4.72
CA ALA A 33 8.66 15.00 3.53
C ALA A 33 8.02 15.92 2.46
N PRO A 34 8.30 17.24 2.48
CA PRO A 34 7.63 18.21 1.61
C PRO A 34 7.97 18.07 0.12
N ASN A 35 9.07 17.39 -0.21
CA ASN A 35 9.50 17.13 -1.58
C ASN A 35 8.96 15.80 -2.13
N VAL A 36 7.98 15.19 -1.46
CA VAL A 36 7.39 13.91 -1.86
C VAL A 36 5.98 14.14 -2.38
N LEU A 37 5.65 13.49 -3.50
CA LEU A 37 4.29 13.41 -4.02
C LEU A 37 3.61 12.17 -3.45
N ALA A 38 2.86 12.34 -2.36
CA ALA A 38 2.03 11.28 -1.79
C ALA A 38 0.63 11.27 -2.42
N SER A 39 0.19 10.11 -2.91
CA SER A 39 -1.13 9.92 -3.52
C SER A 39 -1.74 8.58 -3.12
N VAL A 40 -3.08 8.51 -3.07
CA VAL A 40 -3.79 7.25 -2.87
C VAL A 40 -4.01 6.59 -4.22
N PHE A 41 -3.74 5.29 -4.31
CA PHE A 41 -3.98 4.50 -5.52
C PHE A 41 -4.82 3.26 -5.23
N ALA A 42 -5.48 2.79 -6.28
CA ALA A 42 -6.27 1.56 -6.30
C ALA A 42 -6.07 0.89 -7.66
N PHE A 43 -5.68 -0.38 -7.70
CA PHE A 43 -5.64 -1.16 -8.93
C PHE A 43 -5.91 -2.63 -8.67
N SER A 44 -6.47 -3.32 -9.66
CA SER A 44 -6.62 -4.77 -9.63
C SER A 44 -5.61 -5.44 -10.54
N THR A 45 -5.06 -6.57 -10.11
CA THR A 45 -4.29 -7.47 -10.94
C THR A 45 -5.09 -8.75 -11.18
N GLY A 46 -5.12 -9.19 -12.44
CA GLY A 46 -5.92 -10.32 -12.86
C GLY A 46 -5.71 -10.60 -14.34
N SER A 47 -6.30 -11.70 -14.80
CA SER A 47 -6.42 -12.02 -16.22
C SER A 47 -7.87 -11.82 -16.67
N ASP A 48 -8.11 -11.80 -17.98
CA ASP A 48 -9.46 -11.69 -18.56
C ASP A 48 -10.44 -12.77 -18.04
N SER A 49 -9.92 -13.88 -17.50
CA SER A 49 -10.70 -15.00 -16.99
C SER A 49 -10.69 -15.16 -15.46
N ALA A 50 -9.85 -14.43 -14.73
CA ALA A 50 -9.74 -14.57 -13.28
C ALA A 50 -9.23 -13.30 -12.61
N PHE A 51 -10.01 -12.82 -11.64
CA PHE A 51 -9.60 -11.75 -10.74
C PHE A 51 -8.63 -12.33 -9.70
N LEU A 52 -7.38 -11.85 -9.66
CA LEU A 52 -6.35 -12.47 -8.81
C LEU A 52 -6.14 -11.68 -7.52
N ARG A 53 -5.92 -10.37 -7.62
CA ARG A 53 -5.70 -9.49 -6.46
C ARG A 53 -6.21 -8.08 -6.68
N TYR A 54 -6.60 -7.45 -5.58
CA TYR A 54 -6.89 -6.02 -5.50
C TYR A 54 -5.81 -5.35 -4.64
N HIS A 55 -5.31 -4.20 -5.06
CA HIS A 55 -4.29 -3.43 -4.37
C HIS A 55 -4.82 -2.02 -4.09
N PHE A 56 -4.66 -1.57 -2.84
CA PHE A 56 -5.08 -0.26 -2.39
C PHE A 56 -4.04 0.31 -1.43
N GLY A 57 -3.67 1.57 -1.59
CA GLY A 57 -2.49 2.05 -0.89
C GLY A 57 -2.20 3.53 -1.02
N ILE A 58 -1.09 3.93 -0.40
CA ILE A 58 -0.48 5.24 -0.58
C ILE A 58 0.83 5.02 -1.32
N SER A 59 1.00 5.67 -2.47
CA SER A 59 2.27 5.76 -3.19
C SER A 59 2.89 7.11 -2.87
N CYS A 60 4.18 7.09 -2.57
CA CYS A 60 4.96 8.29 -2.31
C CYS A 60 6.15 8.31 -3.27
N LEU A 61 6.10 9.24 -4.23
CA LEU A 61 7.17 9.48 -5.18
C LEU A 61 8.12 10.53 -4.60
N LEU A 62 9.39 10.19 -4.50
CA LEU A 62 10.47 11.05 -4.06
C LEU A 62 10.98 11.87 -5.25
N ASP A 63 11.22 13.17 -5.04
CA ASP A 63 11.82 14.04 -6.04
C ASP A 63 13.36 13.96 -6.01
N ASP A 64 14.00 14.21 -7.15
CA ASP A 64 15.46 14.26 -7.33
C ASP A 64 16.22 12.99 -6.89
N VAL A 65 15.65 11.81 -7.16
CA VAL A 65 16.29 10.51 -6.85
C VAL A 65 17.17 10.05 -8.02
N PRO A 66 18.43 9.65 -7.78
CA PRO A 66 19.29 9.06 -8.79
C PRO A 66 18.71 7.78 -9.43
N ASP A 67 18.99 7.55 -10.71
CA ASP A 67 18.49 6.40 -11.49
C ASP A 67 18.79 5.01 -10.88
N ASP A 68 19.80 4.91 -10.00
CA ASP A 68 20.20 3.68 -9.31
C ASP A 68 19.51 3.49 -7.95
N GLN A 69 18.63 4.41 -7.56
CA GLN A 69 17.89 4.39 -6.30
C GLN A 69 16.38 4.33 -6.55
N PRO A 70 15.61 3.77 -5.59
CA PRO A 70 14.17 3.71 -5.74
C PRO A 70 13.54 5.08 -5.53
N GLU A 71 12.88 5.57 -6.57
CA GLU A 71 12.13 6.85 -6.54
C GLU A 71 10.78 6.73 -5.83
N GLU A 72 10.32 5.52 -5.53
CA GLU A 72 9.01 5.29 -4.92
C GLU A 72 9.14 4.50 -3.61
N VAL A 73 8.37 4.90 -2.60
CA VAL A 73 8.02 4.04 -1.46
C VAL A 73 6.51 4.02 -1.33
N ALA A 74 5.94 2.83 -1.18
CA ALA A 74 4.50 2.67 -1.18
C ALA A 74 4.05 1.79 -0.01
N LEU A 75 2.95 2.20 0.61
CA LEU A 75 2.12 1.37 1.48
C LEU A 75 1.10 0.64 0.61
N LEU A 76 1.20 -0.68 0.51
CA LEU A 76 0.28 -1.53 -0.24
C LEU A 76 -0.56 -2.37 0.72
N VAL A 77 -1.88 -2.31 0.58
CA VAL A 77 -2.82 -3.30 1.11
C VAL A 77 -3.34 -4.11 -0.06
N SER A 78 -3.10 -5.41 -0.03
CA SER A 78 -3.48 -6.34 -1.09
C SER A 78 -4.51 -7.34 -0.58
N ALA A 79 -5.59 -7.54 -1.34
CA ALA A 79 -6.58 -8.57 -1.12
C ALA A 79 -6.47 -9.62 -2.23
N ALA A 80 -6.22 -10.87 -1.87
CA ALA A 80 -6.10 -12.00 -2.79
C ALA A 80 -7.18 -13.05 -2.52
N GLY A 81 -7.52 -13.86 -3.52
CA GLY A 81 -8.45 -14.99 -3.34
C GLY A 81 -9.90 -14.57 -3.09
N LEU A 82 -10.37 -13.52 -3.78
CA LEU A 82 -11.73 -12.97 -3.61
C LEU A 82 -12.83 -14.01 -3.90
N ASP A 83 -12.59 -14.97 -4.78
CA ASP A 83 -13.54 -16.04 -5.11
C ASP A 83 -13.56 -17.20 -4.08
N GLY A 84 -12.77 -17.11 -3.00
CA GLY A 84 -12.63 -18.17 -2.01
C GLY A 84 -12.17 -17.65 -0.64
N ALA A 85 -11.13 -18.27 -0.08
CA ALA A 85 -10.54 -17.81 1.18
C ALA A 85 -9.71 -16.55 0.94
N VAL A 86 -10.33 -15.40 1.17
CA VAL A 86 -9.68 -14.10 1.07
C VAL A 86 -8.46 -14.06 1.99
N ARG A 87 -7.35 -13.52 1.47
CA ARG A 87 -6.17 -13.18 2.25
C ARG A 87 -5.89 -11.69 2.10
N LEU A 88 -5.71 -11.00 3.22
CA LEU A 88 -5.21 -9.64 3.23
C LEU A 88 -3.72 -9.66 3.55
N GLU A 89 -2.97 -8.81 2.87
CA GLU A 89 -1.56 -8.53 3.13
C GLU A 89 -1.40 -7.03 3.14
N ALA A 90 -0.62 -6.49 4.08
CA ALA A 90 -0.27 -5.08 4.07
C ALA A 90 1.23 -4.90 4.27
N SER A 91 1.87 -4.11 3.42
CA SER A 91 3.32 -3.92 3.44
C SER A 91 3.72 -2.52 3.03
N VAL A 92 4.83 -2.03 3.57
CA VAL A 92 5.54 -0.86 3.05
C VAL A 92 6.77 -1.36 2.32
N ALA A 93 6.95 -0.96 1.07
CA ALA A 93 8.10 -1.37 0.27
C ALA A 93 8.57 -0.25 -0.65
N TRP A 94 9.87 -0.28 -0.95
CA TRP A 94 10.47 0.55 -1.99
C TRP A 94 10.19 -0.04 -3.36
N GLY A 95 9.98 0.85 -4.32
CA GLY A 95 9.90 0.53 -5.74
C GLY A 95 11.20 -0.05 -6.29
N GLN A 96 11.22 -0.23 -7.61
CA GLN A 96 12.43 -0.62 -8.31
C GLN A 96 13.46 0.52 -8.24
N PRO A 97 14.77 0.22 -8.25
CA PRO A 97 15.38 -1.12 -8.38
C PRO A 97 15.50 -1.90 -7.05
N SER A 98 15.18 -1.28 -5.92
CA SER A 98 15.42 -1.86 -4.59
C SER A 98 14.50 -3.06 -4.29
N GLY A 99 13.18 -2.87 -4.40
CA GLY A 99 12.19 -3.87 -3.98
C GLY A 99 12.22 -4.20 -2.48
N LEU A 100 13.02 -3.49 -1.67
CA LEU A 100 13.18 -3.77 -0.24
C LEU A 100 11.89 -3.45 0.52
N ARG A 101 11.48 -4.38 1.39
CA ARG A 101 10.31 -4.25 2.25
C ARG A 101 10.72 -3.61 3.58
N GLU A 102 10.13 -2.46 3.91
CA GLU A 102 10.35 -1.73 5.16
C GLU A 102 9.52 -2.32 6.31
N ALA A 103 8.29 -2.71 6.01
CA ALA A 103 7.38 -3.27 6.99
C ALA A 103 6.39 -4.23 6.33
N HIS A 104 5.93 -5.20 7.10
CA HIS A 104 5.00 -6.23 6.66
C HIS A 104 4.04 -6.59 7.79
N ALA A 105 2.78 -6.75 7.44
CA ALA A 105 1.75 -7.29 8.31
C ALA A 105 1.08 -8.47 7.59
N ASP A 106 1.32 -9.67 8.11
CA ASP A 106 0.53 -10.85 7.79
C ASP A 106 -0.81 -10.73 8.52
N LEU A 107 -1.92 -10.78 7.78
CA LEU A 107 -3.27 -10.66 8.33
C LEU A 107 -3.97 -12.02 8.24
N PRO A 108 -3.80 -12.90 9.26
CA PRO A 108 -4.14 -14.32 9.17
C PRO A 108 -5.62 -14.67 8.96
N GLU A 109 -6.55 -13.70 8.92
CA GLU A 109 -7.99 -13.97 8.72
C GLU A 109 -8.68 -13.01 7.73
N ALA A 110 -7.94 -12.27 6.90
CA ALA A 110 -8.52 -11.19 6.08
C ALA A 110 -9.40 -10.23 6.90
N SER A 111 -9.09 -10.06 8.19
CA SER A 111 -9.91 -9.24 9.07
C SER A 111 -9.52 -7.77 8.88
N LEU A 112 -10.52 -6.97 8.52
CA LEU A 112 -10.38 -5.52 8.47
C LEU A 112 -9.96 -4.93 9.83
N ALA A 113 -10.32 -5.60 10.93
CA ALA A 113 -9.87 -5.25 12.27
C ALA A 113 -8.35 -5.40 12.43
N ALA A 114 -7.76 -6.54 12.04
CA ALA A 114 -6.31 -6.72 12.12
C ALA A 114 -5.57 -5.74 11.20
N LEU A 115 -6.16 -5.41 10.04
CA LEU A 115 -5.62 -4.36 9.18
C LEU A 115 -5.64 -2.99 9.86
N ALA A 116 -6.75 -2.62 10.49
CA ALA A 116 -6.88 -1.37 11.22
C ALA A 116 -5.89 -1.28 12.41
N GLU A 117 -5.60 -2.40 13.08
CA GLU A 117 -4.59 -2.47 14.14
C GLU A 117 -3.16 -2.36 13.61
N ALA A 118 -2.85 -2.96 12.46
CA ALA A 118 -1.53 -2.91 11.84
C ALA A 118 -1.24 -1.55 11.17
N LEU A 119 -2.28 -0.84 10.71
CA LEU A 119 -2.15 0.35 9.88
C LEU A 119 -1.34 1.50 10.52
N PRO A 120 -1.51 1.85 11.81
CA PRO A 120 -0.67 2.87 12.45
C PRO A 120 0.82 2.54 12.39
N GLY A 121 1.19 1.27 12.59
CA GLY A 121 2.58 0.81 12.50
C GLY A 121 3.13 0.91 11.07
N LEU A 122 2.32 0.53 10.08
CA LEU A 122 2.69 0.65 8.67
C LEU A 122 2.83 2.12 8.22
N LEU A 123 1.93 3.00 8.64
CA LEU A 123 2.04 4.45 8.36
C LEU A 123 3.27 5.07 9.03
N ALA A 124 3.62 4.61 10.23
CA ALA A 124 4.84 5.04 10.90
C ALA A 124 6.10 4.59 10.14
N ALA A 125 6.12 3.34 9.65
CA ALA A 125 7.21 2.83 8.82
C ALA A 125 7.32 3.59 7.49
N LEU A 126 6.20 3.88 6.82
CA LEU A 126 6.17 4.70 5.61
C LEU A 126 6.77 6.09 5.88
N ARG A 127 6.32 6.77 6.94
CA ARG A 127 6.87 8.08 7.32
C ARG A 127 8.38 8.02 7.58
N GLN A 128 8.86 7.00 8.31
CA GLN A 128 10.28 6.83 8.58
C GLN A 128 11.09 6.60 7.30
N ALA A 129 10.55 5.82 6.35
CA ALA A 129 11.16 5.61 5.06
C ALA A 129 11.26 6.91 4.25
N LEU A 130 10.20 7.73 4.24
CA LEU A 130 10.18 9.04 3.59
C LEU A 130 11.17 10.02 4.21
N GLU A 131 11.22 10.10 5.55
CA GLU A 131 12.18 10.96 6.26
C GLU A 131 13.62 10.58 5.97
N ARG A 132 13.89 9.29 5.73
CA ARG A 132 15.20 8.79 5.37
C ARG A 132 15.53 9.02 3.89
N GLY A 133 14.53 9.06 3.02
CA GLY A 133 14.67 9.30 1.58
C GLY A 133 15.35 8.18 0.79
N ARG A 134 15.66 7.04 1.42
CA ARG A 134 16.32 5.88 0.79
C ARG A 134 16.04 4.59 1.58
N PRO A 135 16.20 3.39 0.98
CA PRO A 135 16.04 2.13 1.69
C PRO A 135 16.96 1.99 2.89
N ALA A 136 16.50 1.29 3.93
CA ALA A 136 17.42 0.81 4.96
C ALA A 136 18.41 -0.17 4.32
N CYS A 137 19.71 -0.05 4.62
CA CYS A 137 20.68 -1.05 4.16
C CYS A 137 20.25 -2.42 4.68
N ALA A 138 20.13 -3.40 3.78
CA ALA A 138 20.01 -4.80 4.17
C ALA A 138 21.28 -5.16 4.95
N VAL A 139 21.12 -5.53 6.22
CA VAL A 139 22.21 -6.04 7.07
C VAL A 139 22.40 -7.53 6.81
#